data_AF-A0A8S0G417-F1
#
_entry.id   AF-A0A8S0G417-F1
#
_cell.length_a   1.000
_cell.length_b   1.000
_cell.length_c   1.000
_cell.angle_alpha   90.00
_cell.angle_beta   90.00
_cell.angle_gamma   90.00
#
_symmetry.space_group_name_H-M   'P 1'
#
loop_
_entity.id
_entity.type
_entity.pdbx_description
1 polymer ?
#
loop_
_entity_poly.entity_id
_entity_poly.type
_entity_poly.pdbx_seq_one_letter_code
_entity_poly.pdbx_strand_id
1 'polypeptide(L)'
;MFITPMRRELQFSDPEFHKKETTMMGSRNATPEDFAKVGRLMAEGKITADMMLTHRYPFATLAETYERDVINNRELIKGVITF
;
A
#
# COMPACT_ATOMS: atom_id res chain seq x y z
N MET A 1 -4.06 11.66 -3.81
CA MET A 1 -4.64 11.34 -2.48
C MET A 1 -3.55 10.69 -1.66
N PHE A 2 -3.22 11.23 -0.49
CA PHE A 2 -2.22 10.66 0.42
C PHE A 2 -2.92 10.18 1.68
N ILE A 3 -2.60 8.97 2.13
CA ILE A 3 -3.18 8.36 3.34
C ILE A 3 -2.00 7.93 4.19
N THR A 4 -1.91 8.50 5.39
CA THR A 4 -0.81 8.21 6.32
C THR A 4 -1.39 7.96 7.70
N PRO A 5 -0.95 6.90 8.42
CA PRO A 5 -1.34 6.71 9.82
C PRO A 5 -0.80 7.88 10.67
N MET A 6 -1.70 8.60 11.32
CA MET A 6 -1.37 9.69 12.23
C MET A 6 -1.40 9.19 13.68
N ARG A 7 -0.33 9.47 14.43
CA ARG A 7 -0.21 9.12 15.87
C ARG A 7 -0.42 10.32 16.80
N ARG A 8 -0.53 11.53 16.25
CA ARG A 8 -0.66 12.79 16.98
C ARG A 8 -1.79 13.61 16.38
N GLU A 9 -2.20 14.64 17.12
CA GLU A 9 -3.17 15.63 16.64
C GLU A 9 -2.69 16.29 15.36
N LEU A 10 -3.63 16.46 14.42
CA LEU A 10 -3.42 17.17 13.17
C LEU A 10 -4.17 18.51 13.26
N GLN A 11 -3.46 19.62 13.06
CA GLN A 11 -4.02 20.97 13.09
C GLN A 11 -3.89 21.62 11.71
N PHE A 12 -4.89 22.42 11.33
CA PHE A 12 -4.91 23.16 10.07
C PHE A 12 -5.50 24.55 10.26
N SER A 13 -5.12 25.49 9.38
CA SER A 13 -5.63 26.86 9.38
C SER A 13 -7.06 26.90 8.84
N ASP A 14 -7.99 27.35 9.68
CA ASP A 14 -9.42 27.44 9.35
C ASP A 14 -9.71 28.32 8.11
N PRO A 15 -9.13 29.53 7.97
CA PRO A 15 -9.33 30.33 6.76
C PRO A 15 -8.84 29.66 5.47
N GLU A 16 -7.73 28.94 5.52
CA GLU A 16 -7.20 28.25 4.33
C GLU A 16 -8.00 27.00 3.97
N PHE A 17 -8.54 26.31 4.98
CA PHE A 17 -9.41 25.16 4.79
C PHE A 17 -10.72 25.58 4.09
N HIS A 18 -11.35 26.65 4.59
CA HIS A 18 -12.59 27.19 4.06
C HIS A 18 -12.42 27.89 2.70
N LYS A 19 -11.38 28.72 2.53
CA LYS A 19 -11.13 29.46 1.27
C LYS A 19 -10.97 28.55 0.05
N LYS A 20 -10.43 27.35 0.26
CA LYS A 20 -10.21 26.36 -0.80
C LYS A 20 -11.30 25.28 -0.87
N GLU A 21 -12.36 25.40 -0.06
CA GLU A 21 -13.41 24.38 0.07
C GLU A 21 -12.84 22.97 0.29
N THR A 22 -11.80 22.89 1.13
CA THR A 22 -11.03 21.65 1.29
C THR A 22 -11.89 20.59 1.97
N THR A 23 -11.90 19.38 1.43
CA THR A 23 -12.53 18.21 2.06
C THR A 23 -11.48 17.27 2.64
N MET A 24 -11.62 16.91 3.91
CA MET A 24 -10.76 15.92 4.57
C MET A 24 -11.46 14.57 4.64
N MET A 25 -10.79 13.53 4.13
CA MET A 25 -11.31 12.16 4.15
C MET A 25 -10.41 11.26 5.00
N GLY A 26 -11.03 10.51 5.92
CA GLY A 26 -10.35 9.47 6.69
C GLY A 26 -10.43 8.11 5.99
N SER A 27 -9.47 7.23 6.28
CA SER A 27 -9.48 5.83 5.86
C SER A 27 -9.05 4.93 7.02
N ARG A 28 -9.31 3.63 6.91
CA ARG A 28 -8.96 2.59 7.89
C ARG A 28 -8.33 1.37 7.20
N ASN A 29 -7.82 0.45 8.01
CA ASN A 29 -7.43 -0.87 7.52
C ASN A 29 -8.65 -1.64 6.99
N ALA A 30 -8.39 -2.56 6.06
CA ALA A 30 -9.39 -3.46 5.49
C ALA A 30 -10.01 -4.37 6.55
N THR A 31 -11.33 -4.59 6.48
CA THR A 31 -12.05 -5.59 7.27
C THR A 31 -12.09 -6.94 6.55
N PRO A 32 -12.50 -8.03 7.22
CA PRO A 32 -12.71 -9.32 6.56
C PRO A 32 -13.63 -9.25 5.33
N GLU A 33 -14.67 -8.40 5.35
CA GLU A 33 -15.58 -8.20 4.22
C GLU A 33 -14.88 -7.53 3.03
N ASP A 34 -13.97 -6.60 3.30
CA ASP A 34 -13.13 -5.97 2.27
C ASP A 34 -12.24 -7.04 1.59
N PHE A 35 -11.66 -7.96 2.36
CA PHE A 35 -10.89 -9.09 1.81
C PHE A 35 -11.76 -10.05 1.00
N ALA A 36 -12.97 -10.40 1.47
CA ALA A 36 -13.90 -11.26 0.75
C ALA A 36 -14.29 -10.64 -0.60
N LYS A 37 -14.51 -9.32 -0.64
CA LYS A 37 -14.78 -8.57 -1.88
C LYS A 37 -13.60 -8.65 -2.85
N VAL A 38 -12.37 -8.43 -2.37
CA VAL A 38 -11.16 -8.56 -3.21
C VAL A 38 -11.03 -9.97 -3.76
N GLY A 39 -11.19 -11.00 -2.92
CA GLY A 39 -11.15 -12.40 -3.35
C GLY A 39 -12.17 -12.72 -4.45
N ARG A 40 -13.41 -12.24 -4.31
CA ARG A 40 -14.42 -12.38 -5.36
C ARG A 40 -14.01 -11.69 -6.65
N LEU A 41 -13.52 -10.44 -6.59
CA LEU A 41 -13.09 -9.70 -7.78
C LEU A 41 -11.88 -10.37 -8.46
N MET A 42 -10.98 -10.98 -7.70
CA MET A 42 -9.87 -11.78 -8.24
C MET A 42 -10.37 -13.06 -8.92
N ALA A 43 -11.32 -13.77 -8.31
CA ALA A 43 -11.93 -14.97 -8.89
C ALA A 43 -12.71 -14.67 -10.18
N GLU A 44 -13.35 -13.50 -10.26
CA GLU A 44 -14.01 -12.99 -11.46
C GLU A 44 -13.02 -12.44 -12.52
N GLY A 45 -11.71 -12.45 -12.26
CA GLY A 45 -10.69 -11.94 -13.18
C GLY A 45 -10.69 -10.41 -13.35
N LYS A 46 -11.43 -9.67 -12.50
CA LYS A 46 -11.55 -8.20 -12.59
C LYS A 46 -10.34 -7.46 -12.04
N ILE A 47 -9.58 -8.11 -11.15
CA ILE A 47 -8.32 -7.60 -10.61
C ILE A 47 -7.31 -8.75 -10.52
N THR A 48 -6.03 -8.47 -10.76
CA THR A 48 -4.94 -9.45 -10.60
C THR A 48 -3.82 -8.88 -9.75
N ALA A 49 -3.13 -9.75 -9.01
CA ALA A 49 -1.97 -9.38 -8.20
C ALA A 49 -0.78 -8.92 -9.07
N ASP A 50 -0.70 -9.40 -10.32
CA ASP A 50 0.37 -9.04 -11.26
C ASP A 50 0.38 -7.54 -11.58
N MET A 51 -0.72 -6.82 -11.33
CA MET A 51 -0.78 -5.36 -11.46
C MET A 51 0.14 -4.61 -10.48
N MET A 52 0.56 -5.26 -9.38
CA MET A 52 1.37 -4.62 -8.34
C MET A 52 2.67 -5.36 -8.04
N LEU A 53 2.79 -6.64 -8.43
CA LEU A 53 3.97 -7.44 -8.18
C LEU A 53 5.11 -7.01 -9.12
N THR A 54 6.17 -6.43 -8.57
CA THR A 54 7.34 -6.06 -9.37
C THR A 54 8.50 -7.03 -9.20
N HIS A 55 8.63 -7.68 -8.05
CA HIS A 55 9.77 -8.56 -7.76
C HIS A 55 9.37 -9.85 -7.05
N ARG A 56 10.15 -10.91 -7.29
CA ARG A 56 10.06 -12.19 -6.59
C ARG A 56 11.44 -12.56 -6.05
N TYR A 57 11.50 -13.00 -4.80
CA TYR A 57 12.74 -13.33 -4.11
C TYR A 57 12.71 -14.75 -3.56
N PRO A 58 13.71 -15.60 -3.87
CA PRO A 58 13.85 -16.89 -3.22
C PRO A 58 14.22 -16.70 -1.74
N PHE A 59 13.48 -17.33 -0.84
CA PHE A 59 13.75 -17.25 0.60
C PHE A 59 15.18 -17.71 0.92
N ALA A 60 15.65 -18.76 0.26
CA ALA A 60 16.96 -19.37 0.49
C ALA A 60 18.15 -18.41 0.29
N THR A 61 18.02 -17.42 -0.62
CA THR A 61 19.13 -16.53 -1.00
C THR A 61 18.87 -15.07 -0.63
N LEU A 62 17.64 -14.71 -0.25
CA LEU A 62 17.25 -13.32 -0.03
C LEU A 62 18.10 -12.63 1.04
N ALA A 63 18.50 -13.35 2.10
CA ALA A 63 19.33 -12.77 3.16
C ALA A 63 20.66 -12.20 2.63
N GLU A 64 21.23 -12.82 1.60
CA GLU A 64 22.51 -12.43 1.01
C GLU A 64 22.41 -11.14 0.19
N THR A 65 21.24 -10.86 -0.38
CA THR A 65 21.03 -9.72 -1.28
C THR A 65 20.07 -8.65 -0.75
N TYR A 66 19.53 -8.84 0.46
CA TYR A 66 18.48 -8.01 1.05
C TYR A 66 18.78 -6.50 1.00
N GLU A 67 19.98 -6.10 1.40
CA GLU A 67 20.42 -4.70 1.41
C GLU A 67 20.35 -4.08 0.00
N ARG A 68 20.86 -4.80 -1.01
CA ARG A 68 20.91 -4.32 -2.40
C ARG A 68 19.53 -4.36 -3.05
N ASP A 69 18.84 -5.49 -2.93
CA ASP A 69 17.68 -5.79 -3.74
C ASP A 69 16.36 -5.34 -3.10
N VAL A 70 16.33 -5.11 -1.78
CA VAL A 70 15.14 -4.67 -1.04
C VAL A 70 15.30 -3.27 -0.47
N ILE A 71 16.36 -3.01 0.31
CA ILE A 71 16.51 -1.72 1.00
C ILE A 71 16.89 -0.60 0.03
N ASN A 72 17.86 -0.84 -0.84
CA ASN A 72 18.41 0.18 -1.74
C ASN A 72 17.79 0.15 -3.15
N ASN A 73 16.77 -0.67 -3.38
CA ASN A 73 16.11 -0.81 -4.67
C ASN A 73 14.90 0.14 -4.79
N ARG A 74 15.06 1.21 -5.57
CA ARG A 74 13.98 2.18 -5.82
C ARG A 74 12.90 1.69 -6.79
N GLU A 75 13.17 0.63 -7.54
CA GLU A 75 12.19 0.00 -8.46
C GLU A 75 11.31 -1.03 -7.74
N LEU A 76 11.65 -1.37 -6.49
CA LEU A 76 10.85 -2.25 -5.67
C LEU A 76 9.58 -1.54 -5.18
N ILE A 77 8.45 -1.83 -5.83
CA ILE A 77 7.12 -1.42 -5.40
C ILE A 77 6.49 -2.49 -4.51
N LYS A 78 6.53 -3.76 -4.94
CA LYS A 78 6.08 -4.90 -4.14
C LYS A 78 6.85 -6.16 -4.47
N GLY A 79 7.43 -6.76 -3.44
CA GLY A 79 8.13 -8.04 -3.50
C GLY A 79 7.31 -9.17 -2.90
N VAL A 80 7.43 -10.37 -3.46
CA VAL A 80 6.95 -11.61 -2.85
C VAL A 80 8.11 -12.56 -2.63
N ILE A 81 8.16 -13.15 -1.43
CA ILE A 81 9.12 -14.18 -1.08
C ILE A 81 8.54 -15.53 -1.49
N THR A 82 9.30 -16.29 -2.25
CA THR A 82 8.98 -17.67 -2.66
C THR A 82 9.86 -18.65 -1.89
N PHE A 83 9.26 -19.74 -1.40
CA PHE A 83 9.95 -20.79 -0.66
C PHE A 83 10.29 -21.97 -1.55
#